data_AF-A0A1R3V473-F1
#
_entry.id   AF-A0A1R3V473-F1
#
_cell.length_a   1.000
_cell.length_b   1.000
_cell.length_c   1.000
_cell.angle_alpha   90.00
_cell.angle_beta   90.00
_cell.angle_gamma   90.00
#
_symmetry.space_group_name_H-M   'P 1'
#
loop_
_entity.id
_entity.type
_entity.pdbx_description
1 polymer ?
#
loop_
_entity_poly.entity_id
_entity_poly.type
_entity_poly.pdbx_seq_one_letter_code
_entity_poly.pdbx_strand_id
1 'polypeptide(L)'
;MARRADIPSVAKADYAFSAFPLFVRSMRGTMTELPREGALKPLAGKTKEGKPYARPPAVEAEIEAVLEWPLPKAFALAAAGKLRPQTLVYLMRNFRPNRPDPKYDTLVIAFFSRLERAGDRMIRDLSDLDRERVNDLVKDKALWLIEADRLDIFEMSFKTGAERLYYSARAVVRLRSKTEVSREDLVGPDSDLTGEEAADALSMVSDSSMPLAEARTMLNQVLEMLNEKERLAIFYVLQARMTETEAGAQMGCTARNIRYLLKSAAAKARATEERARQGARERDTR
;
A
#
# COMPACT_ATOMS: atom_id res chain seq x y z
N MET A 1 -47.24 13.10 -5.00
CA MET A 1 -46.79 12.30 -3.84
C MET A 1 -46.40 10.91 -4.33
N ALA A 2 -45.11 10.64 -4.52
CA ALA A 2 -44.51 9.30 -4.48
C ALA A 2 -42.99 9.51 -4.51
N ARG A 3 -42.32 8.98 -3.49
CA ARG A 3 -40.95 9.32 -3.09
C ARG A 3 -39.93 8.65 -4.01
N ARG A 4 -38.94 9.42 -4.49
CA ARG A 4 -37.65 8.93 -4.96
C ARG A 4 -36.96 8.25 -3.78
N ALA A 5 -36.56 6.99 -3.94
CA ALA A 5 -35.67 6.30 -3.02
C ALA A 5 -34.24 6.40 -3.58
N ASP A 6 -33.40 7.05 -2.79
CA ASP A 6 -31.98 7.25 -3.00
C ASP A 6 -31.23 5.91 -2.94
N ILE A 7 -30.28 5.73 -3.87
CA ILE A 7 -29.31 4.65 -3.89
C ILE A 7 -28.12 5.11 -3.02
N PRO A 8 -27.75 4.43 -1.92
CA PRO A 8 -26.52 4.75 -1.22
C PRO A 8 -25.32 4.11 -1.92
N SER A 9 -24.55 5.00 -2.57
CA SER A 9 -23.10 5.03 -2.72
C SER A 9 -22.30 3.89 -2.06
N VAL A 10 -21.63 3.11 -2.90
CA VAL A 10 -20.57 2.15 -2.55
C VAL A 10 -19.50 2.85 -1.71
N ALA A 11 -19.35 2.42 -0.46
CA ALA A 11 -18.32 2.92 0.45
C ALA A 11 -16.93 2.49 -0.05
N LYS A 12 -16.06 3.47 -0.22
CA LYS A 12 -14.63 3.30 -0.50
C LYS A 12 -13.99 2.48 0.62
N ALA A 13 -13.28 1.42 0.26
CA ALA A 13 -12.46 0.66 1.18
C ALA A 13 -11.27 1.53 1.63
N ASP A 14 -11.37 2.05 2.85
CA ASP A 14 -10.29 2.72 3.56
C ASP A 14 -9.16 1.72 3.86
N TYR A 15 -8.13 1.72 3.01
CA TYR A 15 -6.89 1.00 3.28
C TYR A 15 -6.02 1.81 4.24
N ALA A 16 -6.17 1.48 5.53
CA ALA A 16 -5.33 1.96 6.62
C ALA A 16 -3.86 1.53 6.42
N PHE A 17 -3.05 2.40 5.82
CA PHE A 17 -1.60 2.40 6.03
C PHE A 17 -1.32 3.16 7.33
N SER A 18 -0.96 2.41 8.37
CA SER A 18 -0.65 2.95 9.69
C SER A 18 0.47 4.00 9.63
N ALA A 19 0.22 5.06 10.38
CA ALA A 19 1.03 6.23 10.57
C ALA A 19 2.30 5.95 11.38
N PHE A 20 3.40 6.61 11.00
CA PHE A 20 4.57 6.84 11.83
C PHE A 20 4.79 8.36 11.92
N PRO A 21 5.45 8.85 12.99
CA PRO A 21 4.93 9.91 13.83
C PRO A 21 4.96 11.28 13.14
N LEU A 22 3.95 12.08 13.51
CA LEU A 22 3.91 13.53 13.30
C LEU A 22 5.14 14.19 13.94
N PHE A 23 6.21 14.34 13.17
CA PHE A 23 7.19 15.37 13.45
C PHE A 23 6.69 16.65 12.78
N VAL A 24 6.01 17.49 13.56
CA VAL A 24 5.67 18.85 13.18
C VAL A 24 6.98 19.59 12.96
N ARG A 25 7.44 19.67 11.71
CA ARG A 25 8.46 20.64 11.31
C ARG A 25 7.77 21.73 10.50
N SER A 26 7.26 22.70 11.26
CA SER A 26 7.00 24.05 10.76
C SER A 26 8.27 24.54 10.06
N MET A 27 8.21 24.69 8.74
CA MET A 27 9.09 25.61 8.02
C MET A 27 8.21 26.52 7.18
N ARG A 28 7.88 27.67 7.78
CA ARG A 28 7.58 28.89 7.04
C ARG A 28 8.80 29.22 6.18
N GLY A 29 8.64 29.21 4.87
CA GLY A 29 9.56 29.79 3.92
C GLY A 29 8.79 30.76 3.04
N THR A 30 8.87 32.04 3.37
CA THR A 30 8.44 33.15 2.54
C THR A 30 9.14 33.09 1.19
N MET A 31 8.38 33.30 0.11
CA MET A 31 8.92 33.58 -1.22
C MET A 31 9.76 34.85 -1.16
N THR A 32 11.06 34.70 -1.02
CA THR A 32 12.08 35.59 -1.58
C THR A 32 13.41 34.87 -1.41
N GLU A 33 14.07 34.62 -2.55
CA GLU A 33 15.47 34.25 -2.68
C GLU A 33 15.82 32.76 -2.50
N LEU A 34 16.58 32.27 -3.48
CA LEU A 34 17.21 30.94 -3.51
C LEU A 34 18.13 30.82 -2.28
N PRO A 35 18.08 29.72 -1.50
CA PRO A 35 19.04 29.50 -0.43
C PRO A 35 20.42 29.28 -1.06
N ARG A 36 21.29 30.29 -0.98
CA ARG A 36 22.72 30.15 -1.30
C ARG A 36 23.49 29.87 0.00
N GLU A 37 23.86 28.61 0.20
CA GLU A 37 25.19 28.18 0.67
C GLU A 37 25.28 26.63 0.71
N GLY A 38 25.96 26.09 -0.31
CA GLY A 38 27.02 25.08 -0.12
C GLY A 38 26.70 23.60 0.02
N ALA A 39 25.48 23.18 0.35
CA ALA A 39 25.16 21.74 0.38
C ALA A 39 23.71 21.48 0.01
N LEU A 40 23.49 20.74 -1.09
CA LEU A 40 22.18 20.17 -1.39
C LEU A 40 21.65 19.45 -0.15
N LYS A 41 20.40 19.73 0.22
CA LYS A 41 19.77 19.13 1.40
C LYS A 41 19.95 17.60 1.36
N PRO A 42 20.53 16.97 2.39
CA PRO A 42 20.76 15.53 2.38
C PRO A 42 19.43 14.78 2.32
N LEU A 43 19.44 13.62 1.65
CA LEU A 43 18.27 12.74 1.59
C LEU A 43 17.98 12.17 2.98
N ALA A 44 16.70 12.16 3.37
CA ALA A 44 16.29 11.71 4.70
C ALA A 44 16.25 10.17 4.81
N GLY A 45 15.97 9.51 3.69
CA GLY A 45 15.86 8.07 3.60
C GLY A 45 17.18 7.33 3.85
N LYS A 46 17.03 6.09 4.33
CA LYS A 46 18.13 5.15 4.55
C LYS A 46 17.92 3.89 3.71
N THR A 47 19.04 3.30 3.30
CA THR A 47 19.11 1.95 2.71
C THR A 47 18.72 0.89 3.75
N LYS A 48 18.50 -0.36 3.30
CA LYS A 48 18.25 -1.50 4.19
C LYS A 48 19.42 -1.77 5.16
N GLU A 49 20.63 -1.37 4.77
CA GLU A 49 21.86 -1.46 5.57
C GLU A 49 21.98 -0.30 6.58
N GLY A 50 21.00 0.60 6.65
CA GLY A 50 21.02 1.77 7.53
C GLY A 50 21.86 2.95 7.04
N LYS A 51 22.58 2.80 5.91
CA LYS A 51 23.33 3.90 5.28
C LYS A 51 22.36 4.95 4.70
N PRO A 52 22.63 6.26 4.84
CA PRO A 52 21.79 7.29 4.23
C PRO A 52 21.82 7.17 2.71
N TYR A 53 20.70 7.51 2.07
CA TYR A 53 20.70 7.67 0.61
C TYR A 53 21.59 8.84 0.22
N ALA A 54 22.34 8.66 -0.87
CA ALA A 54 23.19 9.69 -1.45
C ALA A 54 22.81 9.86 -2.91
N ARG A 55 22.83 11.10 -3.40
CA ARG A 55 22.62 11.36 -4.83
C ARG A 55 23.90 10.98 -5.58
N PRO A 56 23.80 10.50 -6.83
CA PRO A 56 24.97 10.34 -7.66
C PRO A 56 25.66 11.70 -7.90
N PRO A 57 27.00 11.80 -7.92
CA PRO A 57 27.71 13.08 -8.07
C PRO A 57 27.30 13.87 -9.33
N ALA A 58 27.04 13.15 -10.43
CA ALA A 58 26.60 13.78 -11.67
C ALA A 58 25.15 14.30 -11.62
N VAL A 59 24.33 13.82 -10.68
CA VAL A 59 23.00 14.38 -10.41
C VAL A 59 23.13 15.61 -9.51
N GLU A 60 24.02 15.59 -8.52
CA GLU A 60 24.28 16.74 -7.65
C GLU A 60 24.77 17.95 -8.46
N ALA A 61 25.77 17.75 -9.32
CA ALA A 61 26.27 18.79 -10.21
C ALA A 61 25.19 19.34 -11.17
N GLU A 62 24.29 18.47 -11.66
CA GLU A 62 23.18 18.91 -12.52
C GLU A 62 22.15 19.73 -11.72
N ILE A 63 21.84 19.34 -10.49
CA ILE A 63 20.93 20.08 -9.61
C ILE A 63 21.53 21.45 -9.28
N GLU A 64 22.80 21.51 -8.90
CA GLU A 64 23.50 22.77 -8.60
C GLU A 64 23.48 23.72 -9.79
N ALA A 65 23.77 23.22 -11.00
CA ALA A 65 23.70 24.03 -12.22
C ALA A 65 22.27 24.53 -12.53
N VAL A 66 21.26 23.68 -12.27
CA VAL A 66 19.84 24.01 -12.51
C VAL A 66 19.32 25.05 -11.51
N LEU A 67 19.84 25.05 -10.28
CA LEU A 67 19.47 26.03 -9.24
C LEU A 67 19.90 27.47 -9.58
N GLU A 68 20.90 27.65 -10.43
CA GLU A 68 21.31 28.97 -10.94
C GLU A 68 20.39 29.50 -12.05
N TRP A 69 19.45 28.69 -12.57
CA TRP A 69 18.52 29.12 -13.61
C TRP A 69 17.24 29.73 -13.05
N PRO A 70 16.54 30.58 -13.82
CA PRO A 70 15.17 30.97 -13.50
C PRO A 70 14.28 29.72 -13.37
N LEU A 71 13.52 29.62 -12.27
CA LEU A 71 12.68 28.46 -11.97
C LEU A 71 11.75 28.02 -13.12
N PRO A 72 11.08 28.94 -13.87
CA PRO A 72 10.27 28.54 -15.02
C PRO A 72 11.07 27.83 -16.13
N LYS A 73 12.33 28.23 -16.35
CA LYS A 73 13.22 27.59 -17.32
C LYS A 73 13.62 26.19 -16.85
N ALA A 74 13.97 26.05 -15.56
CA ALA A 74 14.28 24.75 -14.95
C ALA A 74 13.09 23.79 -15.08
N PHE A 75 11.88 24.26 -14.78
CA PHE A 75 10.67 23.45 -14.87
C PHE A 75 10.38 23.00 -16.30
N ALA A 76 10.46 23.91 -17.28
CA ALA A 76 10.23 23.59 -18.69
C ALA A 76 11.23 22.53 -19.20
N LEU A 77 12.53 22.67 -18.88
CA LEU A 77 13.56 21.70 -19.29
C LEU A 77 13.39 20.35 -18.60
N ALA A 78 12.98 20.34 -17.33
CA ALA A 78 12.66 19.12 -16.60
C ALA A 78 11.45 18.42 -17.22
N ALA A 79 10.34 19.12 -17.45
CA ALA A 79 9.15 18.55 -18.07
C ALA A 79 9.44 18.01 -19.49
N ALA A 80 10.27 18.70 -20.28
CA ALA A 80 10.63 18.33 -21.65
C ALA A 80 11.60 17.14 -21.77
N GLY A 81 12.00 16.48 -20.68
CA GLY A 81 12.91 15.34 -20.78
C GLY A 81 14.40 15.69 -20.90
N LYS A 82 14.77 16.97 -20.79
CA LYS A 82 16.16 17.45 -21.02
C LYS A 82 17.04 17.34 -19.78
N LEU A 83 16.43 17.24 -18.60
CA LEU A 83 17.11 16.97 -17.32
C LEU A 83 16.89 15.54 -16.87
N ARG A 84 17.83 15.03 -16.06
CA ARG A 84 17.75 13.68 -15.50
C ARG A 84 16.47 13.49 -14.67
N PRO A 85 15.93 12.26 -14.61
CA PRO A 85 14.79 11.93 -13.76
C PRO A 85 14.95 12.31 -12.29
N GLN A 86 16.15 12.17 -11.75
CA GLN A 86 16.47 12.52 -10.37
C GLN A 86 16.33 14.04 -10.13
N THR A 87 16.80 14.86 -11.07
CA THR A 87 16.72 16.33 -11.03
C THR A 87 15.27 16.81 -11.08
N LEU A 88 14.42 16.18 -11.90
CA LEU A 88 12.98 16.43 -11.91
C LEU A 88 12.36 16.19 -10.52
N VAL A 89 12.70 15.06 -9.88
CA VAL A 89 12.19 14.72 -8.55
C VAL A 89 12.62 15.75 -7.51
N TYR A 90 13.89 16.18 -7.55
CA TYR A 90 14.38 17.24 -6.67
C TYR A 90 13.56 18.53 -6.83
N LEU A 91 13.29 18.95 -8.08
CA LEU A 91 12.49 20.15 -8.35
C LEU A 91 11.06 20.02 -7.80
N MET A 92 10.43 18.85 -7.99
CA MET A 92 9.08 18.59 -7.49
C MET A 92 8.99 18.71 -5.96
N ARG A 93 9.98 18.18 -5.23
CA ARG A 93 9.96 18.20 -3.77
C ARG A 93 10.23 19.57 -3.17
N ASN A 94 11.23 20.27 -3.69
CA ASN A 94 11.73 21.50 -3.06
C ASN A 94 10.97 22.75 -3.50
N PHE A 95 10.25 22.71 -4.63
CA PHE A 95 9.54 23.85 -5.18
C PHE A 95 8.03 23.59 -5.35
N ARG A 96 7.43 22.82 -4.43
CA ARG A 96 5.99 22.56 -4.43
C ARG A 96 5.22 23.85 -4.11
N PRO A 97 4.30 24.30 -4.98
CA PRO A 97 3.54 25.52 -4.76
C PRO A 97 2.43 25.29 -3.73
N ASN A 98 2.07 26.34 -2.98
CA ASN A 98 0.94 26.32 -2.05
C ASN A 98 -0.43 26.42 -2.74
N ARG A 99 -0.45 26.77 -4.02
CA ARG A 99 -1.65 26.91 -4.86
C ARG A 99 -1.44 26.11 -6.15
N PRO A 100 -2.51 25.74 -6.87
CA PRO A 100 -2.39 25.13 -8.18
C PRO A 100 -1.50 25.99 -9.10
N ASP A 101 -0.47 25.37 -9.66
CA ASP A 101 0.43 26.01 -10.64
C ASP A 101 0.56 25.07 -11.84
N PRO A 102 0.06 25.48 -13.03
CA PRO A 102 0.15 24.67 -14.23
C PRO A 102 1.58 24.22 -14.56
N LYS A 103 2.60 25.02 -14.23
CA LYS A 103 4.00 24.66 -14.49
C LYS A 103 4.45 23.53 -13.59
N TYR A 104 4.03 23.52 -12.33
CA TYR A 104 4.30 22.42 -11.42
C TYR A 104 3.56 21.14 -11.87
N ASP A 105 2.31 21.27 -12.33
CA ASP A 105 1.53 20.14 -12.83
C ASP A 105 2.23 19.45 -14.03
N THR A 106 2.88 20.22 -14.91
CA THR A 106 3.69 19.61 -15.99
C THR A 106 4.86 18.76 -15.49
N LEU A 107 5.44 19.08 -14.33
CA LEU A 107 6.48 18.24 -13.72
C LEU A 107 5.90 16.93 -13.21
N VAL A 108 4.72 16.98 -12.57
CA VAL A 108 4.02 15.79 -12.09
C VAL A 108 3.66 14.88 -13.26
N ILE A 109 3.11 15.43 -14.34
CA ILE A 109 2.81 14.69 -15.56
C ILE A 109 4.09 14.06 -16.14
N ALA A 110 5.18 14.83 -16.26
CA ALA A 110 6.45 14.32 -16.76
C ALA A 110 7.03 13.21 -15.87
N PHE A 111 6.85 13.29 -14.55
CA PHE A 111 7.24 12.24 -13.62
C PHE A 111 6.51 10.94 -13.91
N PHE A 112 5.18 10.97 -14.04
CA PHE A 112 4.38 9.78 -14.37
C PHE A 112 4.74 9.22 -15.75
N SER A 113 4.88 10.06 -16.78
CA SER A 113 5.31 9.59 -18.10
C SER A 113 6.68 8.91 -18.08
N ARG A 114 7.63 9.39 -17.26
CA ARG A 114 8.95 8.75 -17.09
C ARG A 114 8.85 7.46 -16.29
N LEU A 115 7.97 7.41 -15.29
CA LEU A 115 7.72 6.25 -14.46
C LEU A 115 7.12 5.10 -15.29
N GLU A 116 6.09 5.40 -16.10
CA GLU A 116 5.46 4.46 -17.01
C GLU A 116 6.46 3.88 -18.01
N ARG A 117 7.28 4.73 -18.65
CA ARG A 117 8.36 4.28 -19.56
C ARG A 117 9.39 3.39 -18.87
N ALA A 118 9.72 3.66 -17.60
CA ALA A 118 10.65 2.85 -16.85
C ALA A 118 10.07 1.47 -16.53
N GLY A 119 8.77 1.40 -16.23
CA GLY A 119 8.08 0.17 -15.86
C GLY A 119 7.53 -0.67 -17.01
N ASP A 120 7.35 -0.11 -18.21
CA ASP A 120 6.75 -0.79 -19.37
C ASP A 120 7.40 -2.16 -19.66
N ARG A 121 8.73 -2.21 -19.60
CA ARG A 121 9.49 -3.46 -19.79
C ARG A 121 9.25 -4.51 -18.70
N MET A 122 8.85 -4.10 -17.50
CA MET A 122 8.68 -4.98 -16.32
C MET A 122 7.31 -5.67 -16.27
N ILE A 123 6.35 -5.13 -17.03
CA ILE A 123 4.97 -5.61 -17.09
C ILE A 123 4.61 -6.16 -18.48
N ARG A 124 5.56 -6.16 -19.42
CA ARG A 124 5.36 -6.63 -20.80
C ARG A 124 4.98 -8.11 -20.92
N ASP A 125 5.24 -8.91 -19.90
CA ASP A 125 4.85 -10.32 -19.88
C ASP A 125 3.45 -10.56 -19.28
N LEU A 126 2.78 -9.52 -18.78
CA LEU A 126 1.45 -9.62 -18.18
C LEU A 126 0.35 -9.43 -19.23
N SER A 127 -0.85 -9.94 -18.89
CA SER A 127 -2.09 -9.67 -19.64
C SER A 127 -2.43 -8.17 -19.61
N ASP A 128 -3.20 -7.67 -20.58
CA ASP A 128 -3.54 -6.24 -20.64
C ASP A 128 -4.30 -5.78 -19.38
N LEU A 129 -5.22 -6.60 -18.88
CA LEU A 129 -5.94 -6.36 -17.62
C LEU A 129 -4.99 -6.27 -16.42
N ASP A 130 -4.02 -7.19 -16.30
CA ASP A 130 -3.04 -7.15 -15.21
C ASP A 130 -2.09 -5.96 -15.33
N ARG A 131 -1.72 -5.55 -16.55
CA ARG A 131 -0.91 -4.34 -16.76
C ARG A 131 -1.62 -3.09 -16.29
N GLU A 132 -2.90 -2.93 -16.63
CA GLU A 132 -3.72 -1.82 -16.18
C GLU A 132 -3.77 -1.78 -14.65
N ARG A 133 -4.10 -2.90 -14.01
CA ARG A 133 -4.11 -3.04 -12.55
C ARG A 133 -2.77 -2.70 -11.90
N VAL A 134 -1.65 -3.18 -12.48
CA VAL A 134 -0.31 -2.86 -11.97
C VAL A 134 -0.04 -1.36 -12.11
N ASN A 135 -0.36 -0.75 -13.25
CA ASN A 135 -0.16 0.67 -13.48
C ASN A 135 -0.98 1.53 -12.52
N ASP A 136 -2.23 1.15 -12.22
CA ASP A 136 -3.06 1.86 -11.25
C ASP A 136 -2.47 1.81 -9.84
N LEU A 137 -2.05 0.62 -9.38
CA LEU A 137 -1.38 0.46 -8.10
C LEU A 137 -0.08 1.27 -8.00
N VAL A 138 0.68 1.34 -9.10
CA VAL A 138 1.89 2.16 -9.18
C VAL A 138 1.55 3.65 -9.11
N LYS A 139 0.52 4.10 -9.83
CA LYS A 139 0.05 5.50 -9.83
C LYS A 139 -0.40 5.93 -8.44
N ASP A 140 -1.26 5.14 -7.81
CA ASP A 140 -1.75 5.40 -6.45
C ASP A 140 -0.59 5.47 -5.45
N LYS A 141 0.34 4.52 -5.53
CA LYS A 141 1.48 4.50 -4.61
C LYS A 141 2.42 5.68 -4.85
N ALA A 142 2.65 6.05 -6.10
CA ALA A 142 3.49 7.19 -6.46
C ALA A 142 2.86 8.52 -6.02
N LEU A 143 1.54 8.70 -6.18
CA LEU A 143 0.81 9.86 -5.65
C LEU A 143 0.99 9.98 -4.13
N TRP A 144 0.78 8.89 -3.40
CA TRP A 144 1.02 8.87 -1.96
C TRP A 144 2.45 9.23 -1.56
N LEU A 145 3.46 8.78 -2.33
CA LEU A 145 4.86 9.15 -2.08
C LEU A 145 5.14 10.63 -2.34
N ILE A 146 4.51 11.23 -3.35
CA ILE A 146 4.59 12.67 -3.63
C ILE A 146 3.96 13.45 -2.48
N GLU A 147 2.77 13.06 -2.04
CA GLU A 147 2.04 13.72 -0.95
C GLU A 147 2.80 13.68 0.37
N ALA A 148 3.40 12.52 0.69
CA ALA A 148 4.15 12.30 1.92
C ALA A 148 5.61 12.83 1.87
N ASP A 149 6.05 13.44 0.77
CA ASP A 149 7.44 13.87 0.54
C ASP A 149 8.47 12.72 0.69
N ARG A 150 8.12 11.52 0.24
CA ARG A 150 8.92 10.28 0.39
C ARG A 150 9.60 9.83 -0.90
N LEU A 151 10.12 10.78 -1.68
CA LEU A 151 10.73 10.52 -2.97
C LEU A 151 12.26 10.37 -2.95
N ASP A 152 12.88 10.23 -1.76
CA ASP A 152 14.35 10.13 -1.63
C ASP A 152 14.95 9.02 -2.50
N ILE A 153 14.26 7.88 -2.62
CA ILE A 153 14.73 6.77 -3.44
C ILE A 153 14.80 7.13 -4.94
N PHE A 154 13.90 7.99 -5.41
CA PHE A 154 13.87 8.43 -6.80
C PHE A 154 14.97 9.45 -7.10
N GLU A 155 15.35 10.27 -6.12
CA GLU A 155 16.53 11.15 -6.24
C GLU A 155 17.84 10.37 -6.20
N MET A 156 17.94 9.34 -5.36
CA MET A 156 19.10 8.45 -5.35
C MET A 156 19.22 7.68 -6.68
N SER A 157 18.14 7.02 -7.10
CA SER A 157 18.08 6.26 -8.34
C SER A 157 16.64 6.11 -8.80
N PHE A 158 16.26 6.89 -9.81
CA PHE A 158 14.92 6.83 -10.39
C PHE A 158 14.57 5.43 -10.88
N LYS A 159 15.53 4.75 -11.52
CA LYS A 159 15.40 3.36 -11.97
C LYS A 159 15.05 2.43 -10.80
N THR A 160 15.80 2.52 -9.70
CA THR A 160 15.56 1.67 -8.51
C THR A 160 14.22 1.99 -7.84
N GLY A 161 13.83 3.27 -7.79
CA GLY A 161 12.51 3.68 -7.31
C GLY A 161 11.38 3.06 -8.14
N ALA A 162 11.47 3.17 -9.47
CA ALA A 162 10.51 2.59 -10.40
C ALA A 162 10.46 1.06 -10.28
N GLU A 163 11.61 0.38 -10.30
CA GLU A 163 11.71 -1.08 -10.12
C GLU A 163 10.98 -1.55 -8.86
N ARG A 164 11.22 -0.88 -7.72
CA ARG A 164 10.55 -1.25 -6.47
C ARG A 164 9.03 -1.10 -6.54
N LEU A 165 8.53 -0.01 -7.11
CA LEU A 165 7.08 0.19 -7.25
C LEU A 165 6.46 -0.91 -8.13
N TYR A 166 7.04 -1.15 -9.30
CA TYR A 166 6.52 -2.11 -10.26
C TYR A 166 6.61 -3.55 -9.75
N TYR A 167 7.72 -3.95 -9.12
CA TYR A 167 7.82 -5.30 -8.54
C TYR A 167 6.85 -5.51 -7.39
N SER A 168 6.65 -4.50 -6.53
CA SER A 168 5.66 -4.58 -5.45
C SER A 168 4.24 -4.69 -5.99
N ALA A 169 3.85 -3.85 -6.95
CA ALA A 169 2.53 -3.90 -7.56
C ALA A 169 2.29 -5.21 -8.31
N ARG A 170 3.28 -5.68 -9.09
CA ARG A 170 3.22 -6.97 -9.78
C ARG A 170 3.07 -8.15 -8.81
N ALA A 171 3.74 -8.11 -7.66
CA ALA A 171 3.60 -9.15 -6.65
C ALA A 171 2.17 -9.20 -6.07
N VAL A 172 1.55 -8.02 -5.86
CA VAL A 172 0.16 -7.91 -5.39
C VAL A 172 -0.80 -8.48 -6.43
N VAL A 173 -0.68 -8.06 -7.69
CA VAL A 173 -1.54 -8.56 -8.78
C VAL A 173 -1.35 -10.06 -8.97
N ARG A 174 -0.11 -10.55 -9.02
CA ARG A 174 0.17 -11.99 -9.15
C ARG A 174 -0.38 -12.81 -7.98
N LEU A 175 -0.38 -12.27 -6.77
CA LEU A 175 -1.00 -12.94 -5.63
C LEU A 175 -2.51 -13.02 -5.82
N ARG A 176 -3.14 -11.92 -6.23
CA ARG A 176 -4.58 -11.87 -6.55
C ARG A 176 -4.95 -12.84 -7.65
N SER A 177 -4.28 -12.83 -8.81
CA SER A 177 -4.58 -13.75 -9.91
C SER A 177 -4.34 -15.22 -9.56
N LYS A 178 -3.57 -15.53 -8.49
CA LYS A 178 -3.43 -16.90 -7.97
C LYS A 178 -4.54 -17.30 -7.00
N THR A 179 -5.16 -16.33 -6.33
CA THR A 179 -6.19 -16.57 -5.32
C THR A 179 -7.60 -16.31 -5.83
N GLU A 180 -7.75 -15.46 -6.84
CA GLU A 180 -8.99 -15.18 -7.55
C GLU A 180 -9.18 -16.28 -8.59
N VAL A 181 -10.18 -17.12 -8.38
CA VAL A 181 -10.66 -18.09 -9.38
C VAL A 181 -11.69 -17.34 -10.23
N SER A 182 -11.57 -17.43 -11.56
CA SER A 182 -12.61 -16.86 -12.45
C SER A 182 -13.94 -17.52 -12.11
N ARG A 183 -15.03 -16.75 -12.19
CA ARG A 183 -16.37 -17.27 -11.89
C ARG A 183 -16.73 -18.43 -12.80
N GLU A 184 -16.28 -18.34 -14.04
CA GLU A 184 -16.46 -19.35 -15.08
C GLU A 184 -15.67 -20.63 -14.76
N ASP A 185 -14.52 -20.53 -14.11
CA ASP A 185 -13.73 -21.67 -13.63
C ASP A 185 -14.32 -22.36 -12.38
N LEU A 186 -15.34 -21.76 -11.73
CA LEU A 186 -16.06 -22.38 -10.61
C LEU A 186 -17.05 -23.46 -11.08
N VAL A 187 -17.35 -23.48 -12.39
CA VAL A 187 -18.31 -24.38 -13.01
C VAL A 187 -17.53 -25.50 -13.71
N GLY A 188 -17.80 -26.75 -13.33
CA GLY A 188 -17.24 -27.90 -14.04
C GLY A 188 -17.80 -28.00 -15.46
N PRO A 189 -17.08 -28.61 -16.43
CA PRO A 189 -17.51 -28.68 -17.83
C PRO A 189 -18.87 -29.37 -18.04
N ASP A 190 -19.35 -30.14 -17.06
CA ASP A 190 -20.63 -30.85 -17.07
C ASP A 190 -21.70 -30.20 -16.16
N SER A 191 -21.47 -28.98 -15.68
CA SER A 191 -22.40 -28.30 -14.77
C SER A 191 -23.28 -27.30 -15.53
N ASP A 192 -24.60 -27.39 -15.31
CA ASP A 192 -25.59 -26.46 -15.88
C ASP A 192 -25.61 -25.08 -15.19
N LEU A 193 -24.76 -24.86 -14.18
CA LEU A 193 -24.70 -23.60 -13.44
C LEU A 193 -23.89 -22.58 -14.23
N THR A 194 -24.35 -21.34 -14.24
CA THR A 194 -23.50 -20.22 -14.67
C THR A 194 -22.44 -19.91 -13.60
N GLY A 195 -21.33 -19.29 -14.00
CA GLY A 195 -20.29 -18.89 -13.06
C GLY A 195 -20.80 -17.94 -11.95
N GLU A 196 -21.84 -17.18 -12.24
CA GLU A 196 -22.53 -16.34 -11.27
C GLU A 196 -23.35 -17.16 -10.27
N GLU A 197 -24.13 -18.14 -10.74
CA GLU A 197 -24.88 -19.06 -9.85
C GLU A 197 -23.96 -19.94 -8.99
N ALA A 198 -22.81 -20.37 -9.53
CA ALA A 198 -21.81 -21.11 -8.76
C ALA A 198 -21.11 -20.23 -7.70
N ALA A 199 -20.81 -18.98 -8.04
CA ALA A 199 -20.26 -18.01 -7.09
C ALA A 199 -21.27 -17.66 -5.98
N ASP A 200 -22.54 -17.46 -6.33
CA ASP A 200 -23.62 -17.19 -5.38
C ASP A 200 -23.85 -18.41 -4.46
N ALA A 201 -23.89 -19.63 -5.01
CA ALA A 201 -23.99 -20.85 -4.23
C ALA A 201 -22.81 -21.01 -3.25
N LEU A 202 -21.57 -20.71 -3.66
CA LEU A 202 -20.40 -20.71 -2.78
C LEU A 202 -20.48 -19.61 -1.72
N SER A 203 -20.98 -18.42 -2.06
CA SER A 203 -21.20 -17.34 -1.10
C SER A 203 -22.23 -17.76 -0.04
N MET A 204 -23.30 -18.44 -0.45
CA MET A 204 -24.33 -18.98 0.45
C MET A 204 -23.82 -20.15 1.31
N VAL A 205 -22.87 -20.96 0.81
CA VAL A 205 -22.19 -22.00 1.60
C VAL A 205 -21.19 -21.41 2.60
N SER A 206 -20.60 -20.25 2.28
CA SER A 206 -19.72 -19.52 3.21
C SER A 206 -20.49 -18.79 4.32
N ASP A 207 -21.76 -18.44 4.05
CA ASP A 207 -22.74 -18.06 5.05
C ASP A 207 -23.36 -19.31 5.70
N SER A 208 -22.53 -20.14 6.33
CA SER A 208 -23.00 -20.76 7.58
C SER A 208 -23.22 -19.61 8.56
N SER A 209 -24.37 -18.96 8.45
CA SER A 209 -24.79 -17.82 9.26
C SER A 209 -24.92 -18.31 10.69
N MET A 210 -23.79 -18.37 11.39
CA MET A 210 -23.75 -18.55 12.81
C MET A 210 -24.52 -17.36 13.39
N PRO A 211 -25.65 -17.58 14.07
CA PRO A 211 -26.40 -16.50 14.68
C PRO A 211 -25.47 -15.65 15.55
N LEU A 212 -25.65 -14.33 15.55
CA LEU A 212 -24.79 -13.40 16.30
C LEU A 212 -24.57 -13.83 17.76
N ALA A 213 -25.59 -14.45 18.37
CA ALA A 213 -25.53 -15.00 19.72
C ALA A 213 -24.54 -16.17 19.86
N GLU A 214 -24.52 -17.09 18.89
CA GLU A 214 -23.57 -18.22 18.86
C GLU A 214 -22.15 -17.74 18.58
N ALA A 215 -21.99 -16.77 17.66
CA ALA A 215 -20.71 -16.14 17.38
C ALA A 215 -20.11 -15.43 18.61
N ARG A 216 -20.96 -14.75 19.40
CA ARG A 216 -20.55 -14.14 20.67
C ARG A 216 -20.13 -15.18 21.70
N THR A 217 -20.88 -16.26 21.84
CA THR A 217 -20.56 -17.36 22.76
C THR A 217 -19.23 -18.01 22.40
N MET A 218 -19.01 -18.29 21.11
CA MET A 218 -17.74 -18.83 20.63
C MET A 218 -16.58 -17.87 20.84
N LEU A 219 -16.77 -16.57 20.57
CA LEU A 219 -15.75 -15.57 20.83
C LEU A 219 -15.36 -15.53 22.32
N ASN A 220 -16.34 -15.61 23.22
CA ASN A 220 -16.09 -15.65 24.66
C ASN A 220 -15.31 -16.91 25.08
N GLN A 221 -15.67 -18.08 24.55
CA GLN A 221 -14.93 -19.33 24.80
C GLN A 221 -13.48 -19.25 24.31
N VAL A 222 -13.27 -18.69 23.12
CA VAL A 222 -11.91 -18.47 22.60
C VAL A 222 -11.16 -17.48 23.49
N LEU A 223 -11.78 -16.37 23.91
CA LEU A 223 -11.15 -15.41 24.80
C LEU A 223 -10.73 -16.05 26.13
N GLU A 224 -11.56 -16.91 26.73
CA GLU A 224 -11.22 -17.65 27.96
C GLU A 224 -10.02 -18.59 27.79
N MET A 225 -9.86 -19.20 26.61
CA MET A 225 -8.74 -20.09 26.29
C MET A 225 -7.43 -19.35 25.96
N LEU A 226 -7.50 -18.05 25.66
CA LEU A 226 -6.33 -17.25 25.32
C LEU A 226 -5.59 -16.77 26.56
N ASN A 227 -4.28 -16.93 26.53
CA ASN A 227 -3.39 -16.44 27.58
C ASN A 227 -3.24 -14.91 27.43
N GLU A 228 -2.90 -14.21 28.50
CA GLU A 228 -2.77 -12.74 28.48
C GLU A 228 -1.80 -12.24 27.38
N LYS A 229 -0.69 -12.95 27.18
CA LYS A 229 0.28 -12.64 26.11
C LYS A 229 -0.30 -12.83 24.70
N GLU A 230 -1.18 -13.81 24.50
CA GLU A 230 -1.83 -14.04 23.20
C GLU A 230 -2.89 -12.97 22.94
N ARG A 231 -3.68 -12.60 23.96
CA ARG A 231 -4.65 -11.50 23.88
C ARG A 231 -3.98 -10.17 23.52
N LEU A 232 -2.87 -9.85 24.19
CA LEU A 232 -2.09 -8.65 23.89
C LEU A 232 -1.50 -8.68 22.48
N ALA A 233 -1.00 -9.83 22.01
CA ALA A 233 -0.49 -9.97 20.66
C ALA A 233 -1.59 -9.74 19.60
N ILE A 234 -2.78 -10.30 19.82
CA ILE A 234 -3.97 -10.06 18.98
C ILE A 234 -4.35 -8.59 18.99
N PHE A 235 -4.40 -7.97 20.18
CA PHE A 235 -4.72 -6.56 20.32
C PHE A 235 -3.75 -5.69 19.52
N TYR A 236 -2.44 -5.86 19.72
CA TYR A 236 -1.44 -5.03 19.04
C TYR A 236 -1.42 -5.23 17.52
N VAL A 237 -1.53 -6.47 17.04
CA VAL A 237 -1.39 -6.76 15.60
C VAL A 237 -2.70 -6.60 14.84
N LEU A 238 -3.82 -7.09 15.39
CA LEU A 238 -5.11 -7.08 14.68
C LEU A 238 -5.95 -5.82 14.97
N GLN A 239 -5.99 -5.36 16.23
CA GLN A 239 -6.80 -4.21 16.62
C GLN A 239 -6.04 -2.87 16.47
N ALA A 240 -4.80 -2.80 16.94
CA ALA A 240 -3.96 -1.61 16.82
C ALA A 240 -3.16 -1.54 15.51
N ARG A 241 -3.26 -2.55 14.64
CA ARG A 241 -2.64 -2.62 13.31
C ARG A 241 -1.12 -2.39 13.30
N MET A 242 -0.45 -2.81 14.37
CA MET A 242 1.01 -2.73 14.49
C MET A 242 1.68 -3.88 13.73
N THR A 243 2.90 -3.64 13.24
CA THR A 243 3.70 -4.74 12.66
C THR A 243 4.15 -5.72 13.75
N GLU A 244 4.45 -6.97 13.40
CA GLU A 244 4.94 -7.98 14.36
C GLU A 244 6.21 -7.52 15.09
N THR A 245 7.04 -6.71 14.43
CA THR A 245 8.24 -6.09 14.99
C THR A 245 7.92 -5.01 16.02
N GLU A 246 6.90 -4.19 15.77
CA GLU A 246 6.44 -3.14 16.69
C GLU A 246 5.70 -3.74 17.89
N ALA A 247 4.81 -4.69 17.66
CA ALA A 247 4.13 -5.44 18.71
C ALA A 247 5.13 -6.20 19.60
N GLY A 248 6.18 -6.76 18.98
CA GLY A 248 7.30 -7.37 19.70
C GLY A 248 8.00 -6.37 20.62
N ALA A 249 8.33 -5.18 20.11
CA ALA A 249 8.95 -4.12 20.92
C ALA A 249 8.07 -3.68 22.10
N GLN A 250 6.75 -3.54 21.90
CA GLN A 250 5.81 -3.18 22.98
C GLN A 250 5.66 -4.28 24.03
N MET A 251 5.67 -5.54 23.61
CA MET A 251 5.54 -6.71 24.51
C MET A 251 6.88 -7.19 25.08
N GLY A 252 8.00 -6.51 24.76
CA GLY A 252 9.34 -6.91 25.19
C GLY A 252 9.79 -8.27 24.63
N CYS A 253 9.38 -8.63 23.41
CA CYS A 253 9.73 -9.91 22.79
C CYS A 253 10.05 -9.80 21.28
N THR A 254 10.56 -10.87 20.68
CA THR A 254 10.93 -10.87 19.25
C THR A 254 9.71 -11.02 18.34
N ALA A 255 9.78 -10.51 17.11
CA ALA A 255 8.72 -10.70 16.10
C ALA A 255 8.41 -12.19 15.82
N ARG A 256 9.41 -13.08 15.98
CA ARG A 256 9.21 -14.53 15.89
C ARG A 256 8.30 -15.05 17.00
N ASN A 257 8.43 -14.52 18.21
CA ASN A 257 7.58 -14.87 19.34
C ASN A 257 6.15 -14.36 19.14
N ILE A 258 5.97 -13.16 18.59
CA ILE A 258 4.65 -12.63 18.21
C ILE A 258 3.96 -13.54 17.19
N ARG A 259 4.66 -13.99 16.15
CA ARG A 259 4.14 -14.99 15.20
C ARG A 259 3.71 -16.28 15.86
N TYR A 260 4.48 -16.75 16.83
CA TYR A 260 4.15 -17.95 17.58
C TYR A 260 2.87 -17.76 18.40
N LEU A 261 2.73 -16.63 19.09
CA LEU A 261 1.55 -16.29 19.88
C LEU A 261 0.29 -16.16 19.01
N LEU A 262 0.38 -15.49 17.86
CA LEU A 262 -0.74 -15.38 16.90
C LEU A 262 -1.11 -16.74 16.29
N LYS A 263 -0.12 -17.57 15.97
CA LYS A 263 -0.35 -18.93 15.46
C LYS A 263 -1.03 -19.82 16.51
N SER A 264 -0.59 -19.73 17.77
CA SER A 264 -1.21 -20.43 18.90
C SER A 264 -2.66 -20.00 19.11
N ALA A 265 -2.92 -18.69 19.11
CA ALA A 265 -4.27 -18.14 19.21
C ALA A 265 -5.19 -18.60 18.07
N ALA A 266 -4.69 -18.58 16.83
CA ALA A 266 -5.44 -19.06 15.66
C ALA A 266 -5.73 -20.57 15.74
N ALA A 267 -4.80 -21.37 16.25
CA ALA A 267 -5.02 -22.80 16.46
C ALA A 267 -6.12 -23.06 17.50
N LYS A 268 -6.15 -22.29 18.60
CA LYS A 268 -7.21 -22.38 19.61
C LYS A 268 -8.57 -21.99 19.04
N ALA A 269 -8.65 -20.92 18.27
CA ALA A 269 -9.89 -20.49 17.61
C ALA A 269 -10.43 -21.56 16.66
N ARG A 270 -9.57 -22.15 15.82
CA ARG A 270 -9.94 -23.23 14.89
C ARG A 270 -10.41 -24.49 15.62
N ALA A 271 -9.74 -24.88 16.71
CA ALA A 271 -10.15 -26.04 17.50
C ALA A 271 -11.55 -25.85 18.12
N THR A 272 -11.89 -24.64 18.55
CA THR A 272 -13.22 -24.32 19.08
C THR A 272 -14.28 -24.33 17.96
N GLU A 273 -13.93 -23.83 16.78
CA GLU A 273 -14.80 -23.87 15.59
C GLU A 273 -15.08 -25.29 15.11
N GLU A 274 -14.06 -26.16 15.06
CA GLU A 274 -14.21 -27.56 14.68
C GLU A 274 -15.08 -28.34 15.66
N ARG A 275 -14.94 -28.10 16.98
CA ARG A 275 -15.80 -28.68 18.00
C ARG A 275 -17.25 -28.22 17.89
N ALA A 276 -17.47 -26.93 17.61
CA ALA A 276 -18.82 -26.40 17.40
C ALA A 276 -19.50 -27.03 16.17
N ARG A 277 -18.76 -27.21 15.08
CA ARG A 277 -19.25 -27.88 13.86
C ARG A 277 -19.55 -29.36 14.08
N GLN A 278 -18.75 -30.07 14.87
CA GLN A 278 -19.01 -31.47 15.22
C GLN A 278 -20.28 -31.61 16.08
N GLY A 279 -20.46 -30.75 17.10
CA GLY A 279 -21.66 -30.76 17.94
C GLY A 279 -22.95 -30.29 17.25
N ALA A 280 -22.86 -29.58 16.13
CA ALA A 280 -24.00 -29.24 15.27
C ALA A 280 -24.43 -30.44 14.41
N ARG A 281 -23.46 -31.15 13.81
CA ARG A 281 -23.72 -32.36 13.00
C ARG A 281 -24.35 -33.49 13.80
N GLU A 282 -23.96 -33.66 15.07
CA GLU A 282 -24.56 -34.68 15.95
C GLU A 282 -26.01 -34.37 16.37
N ARG A 283 -26.40 -33.08 16.37
CA ARG A 283 -27.78 -32.66 16.67
C ARG A 283 -28.72 -32.84 15.49
N ASP A 284 -28.24 -32.68 14.26
CA ASP A 284 -29.04 -32.89 13.04
C ASP A 284 -29.28 -34.39 12.72
N THR A 285 -28.50 -35.29 13.32
CA THR A 285 -28.64 -36.75 13.15
C THR A 285 -29.52 -37.45 14.19
N ARG A 286 -30.13 -36.71 15.13
CA ARG A 286 -31.07 -37.22 16.14
C ARG A 286 -32.48 -36.71 15.89
#